data_AF-A0A847KN52-F1
#
_entry.id   AF-A0A847KN52-F1
#
_cell.length_a   1.000
_cell.length_b   1.000
_cell.length_c   1.000
_cell.angle_alpha   90.00
_cell.angle_beta   90.00
_cell.angle_gamma   90.00
#
_symmetry.space_group_name_H-M   'P 1'
#
loop_
_entity.id
_entity.type
_entity.pdbx_description
1 polymer ?
#
loop_
_entity_poly.entity_id
_entity_poly.type
_entity_poly.pdbx_seq_one_letter_code
_entity_poly.pdbx_strand_id
1 'polypeptide(L)'
;MNQGGPADVMARRIVMPNGTWSVNKGNPYAFTNMECIDERGRSMWKWNPNDNVRDGTNPYYPNGLCLASATNLSATIPDSAVEQSSDADPVEVLPPQVDFSQGTTFGVGDTNPILFGLTQQDSNTTKVLSWHQCPASFTTVSSTDGVIVKDCTNDLRTDGTTLADQSWYNPLEVAKGHRGYLDGDMVMVLYAWSPNYRLNAKGNDRYELYVRRSFDGATSWTTTPSKGKDVEGVRYDGDGTVTCETWRSDDTQQQGDQTEPRVCNSYAAGAAEQARNVTQIQSMKTTTLDPRFAMTGSPYGVSVTSSLFGITPPAYTSGTGDSEDVRDASRYFIVYETGDNTTTEFGEPEPLDLFYSRAVNWGDDYVVWDETAEGGDNAGLGGCYPSDPHADIDPETGVPTELIGSGFCNEFDQVDQGTPGLEASEASLQANPGGEFLYAAWAQLEIDEDTGEDVSSDAMARRIWWIDGWLSATDAWVFGQGSGDGTPANP
;
A
#
# COMPACT_ATOMS: atom_id res chain seq x y z
N MET A 1 -8.46 24.82 -0.21
CA MET A 1 -7.80 24.43 1.05
C MET A 1 -6.34 24.22 0.69
N ASN A 2 -5.38 24.76 1.45
CA ASN A 2 -3.97 24.41 1.19
C ASN A 2 -3.86 22.90 1.38
N GLN A 3 -3.51 22.15 0.32
CA GLN A 3 -3.24 20.72 0.43
C GLN A 3 -2.26 20.51 1.60
N GLY A 4 -2.52 19.47 2.40
CA GLY A 4 -1.85 19.23 3.68
C GLY A 4 -0.32 19.26 3.58
N GLY A 5 0.34 19.60 4.68
CA GLY A 5 1.80 19.46 4.79
C GLY A 5 2.21 17.98 4.84
N PRO A 6 3.48 17.70 5.21
CA PRO A 6 3.96 16.34 5.44
C PRO A 6 3.00 15.57 6.36
N ALA A 7 2.83 14.28 6.12
CA ALA A 7 1.90 13.45 6.89
C ALA A 7 2.32 11.98 6.86
N ASP A 8 1.99 11.28 7.95
CA ASP A 8 2.32 9.88 8.16
C ASP A 8 1.09 9.04 8.51
N VAL A 9 1.16 7.74 8.24
CA VAL A 9 0.19 6.76 8.72
C VAL A 9 0.70 6.15 10.03
N MET A 10 0.00 6.44 11.12
CA MET A 10 0.37 5.97 12.46
C MET A 10 -0.62 4.93 12.98
N ALA A 11 -0.13 3.89 13.66
CA ALA A 11 -0.94 2.85 14.28
C ALA A 11 -0.75 2.76 15.81
N ARG A 12 -1.85 2.42 16.49
CA ARG A 12 -1.86 2.11 17.93
C ARG A 12 -2.51 0.76 18.14
N ARG A 13 -1.83 -0.09 18.91
CA ARG A 13 -2.31 -1.42 19.24
C ARG A 13 -3.27 -1.34 20.42
N ILE A 14 -4.43 -1.98 20.29
CA ILE A 14 -5.35 -2.23 21.40
C ILE A 14 -5.38 -3.73 21.61
N VAL A 15 -4.75 -4.19 22.68
CA VAL A 15 -4.47 -5.61 22.91
C VAL A 15 -5.54 -6.18 23.82
N MET A 16 -6.23 -7.22 23.34
CA MET A 16 -7.22 -7.91 24.16
C MET A 16 -6.57 -8.54 25.40
N PRO A 17 -7.14 -8.37 26.61
CA PRO A 17 -6.63 -9.00 27.81
C PRO A 17 -6.59 -10.53 27.69
N ASN A 18 -5.42 -11.12 27.97
CA ASN A 18 -5.13 -12.49 27.62
C ASN A 18 -6.07 -13.52 28.29
N GLY A 19 -6.41 -14.58 27.54
CA GLY A 19 -6.95 -15.86 28.02
C GLY A 19 -8.34 -15.90 28.67
N THR A 20 -9.05 -14.77 28.82
CA THR A 20 -10.37 -14.79 29.48
C THR A 20 -11.36 -13.73 29.00
N TRP A 21 -11.08 -12.98 27.93
CA TRP A 21 -11.99 -11.93 27.49
C TRP A 21 -13.34 -12.51 27.02
N SER A 22 -14.43 -11.81 27.32
CA SER A 22 -15.78 -12.11 26.85
C SER A 22 -16.56 -10.80 26.74
N VAL A 23 -17.61 -10.76 25.93
CA VAL A 23 -18.47 -9.57 25.77
C VAL A 23 -19.00 -9.01 27.11
N ASN A 24 -19.14 -9.86 28.13
CA ASN A 24 -19.57 -9.46 29.47
C ASN A 24 -18.49 -8.73 30.30
N LYS A 25 -17.23 -8.74 29.85
CA LYS A 25 -16.09 -8.09 30.54
C LYS A 25 -15.84 -6.66 30.05
N GLY A 26 -16.67 -6.16 29.13
CA GLY A 26 -16.60 -4.78 28.64
C GLY A 26 -16.10 -4.69 27.19
N ASN A 27 -15.92 -3.46 26.72
CA ASN A 27 -15.45 -3.17 25.36
C ASN A 27 -14.02 -3.69 25.17
N PRO A 28 -13.74 -4.61 24.21
CA PRO A 28 -12.37 -5.07 23.95
C PRO A 28 -11.50 -3.94 23.39
N TYR A 29 -12.11 -2.94 22.74
CA TYR A 29 -11.47 -1.75 22.19
C TYR A 29 -11.39 -0.59 23.20
N ALA A 30 -11.57 -0.86 24.49
CA ALA A 30 -11.45 0.18 25.50
C ALA A 30 -10.04 0.77 25.50
N PHE A 31 -9.92 2.09 25.70
CA PHE A 31 -8.64 2.79 25.77
C PHE A 31 -7.68 2.21 26.82
N THR A 32 -8.20 1.58 27.87
CA THR A 32 -7.41 0.89 28.91
C THR A 32 -6.64 -0.32 28.39
N ASN A 33 -7.04 -0.87 27.24
CA ASN A 33 -6.39 -1.99 26.57
C ASN A 33 -5.37 -1.53 25.53
N MET A 34 -5.23 -0.21 25.30
CA MET A 34 -4.20 0.33 24.43
C MET A 34 -2.83 -0.03 24.99
N GLU A 35 -2.00 -0.63 24.14
CA GLU A 35 -0.62 -0.90 24.49
C GLU A 35 0.15 0.43 24.60
N CYS A 36 0.80 0.62 25.73
CA CYS A 36 1.58 1.81 26.01
C CYS A 36 2.91 1.44 26.64
N ILE A 37 3.78 0.86 25.83
CA ILE A 37 5.13 0.47 26.21
C ILE A 37 6.15 1.19 25.32
N ASP A 38 7.33 1.45 25.86
CA ASP A 38 8.47 1.89 25.06
C ASP A 38 9.18 0.71 24.38
N GLU A 39 10.20 1.00 23.59
CA GLU A 39 11.05 0.03 22.89
C GLU A 39 11.76 -0.97 23.81
N ARG A 40 11.79 -0.72 25.13
CA ARG A 40 12.36 -1.60 26.17
C ARG A 40 11.29 -2.36 26.94
N GLY A 41 10.03 -2.29 26.52
CA GLY A 41 8.89 -2.94 27.18
C GLY A 41 8.46 -2.28 28.49
N ARG A 42 8.89 -1.05 28.78
CA ARG A 42 8.49 -0.32 29.99
C ARG A 42 7.19 0.43 29.75
N SER A 43 6.29 0.39 30.73
CA SER A 43 5.04 1.15 30.68
C SER A 43 5.29 2.65 30.55
N MET A 44 4.69 3.26 29.54
CA MET A 44 4.73 4.70 29.25
C MET A 44 3.44 5.43 29.64
N TRP A 45 2.57 4.77 30.40
CA TRP A 45 1.38 5.41 30.96
C TRP A 45 1.76 6.49 31.97
N LYS A 46 1.33 7.72 31.69
CA LYS A 46 1.28 8.80 32.66
C LYS A 46 -0.13 8.93 33.20
N TRP A 47 -0.28 8.97 34.53
CA TRP A 47 -1.57 8.94 35.21
C TRP A 47 -2.41 7.72 34.79
N ASN A 48 -1.79 6.53 34.87
CA ASN A 48 -2.43 5.27 34.49
C ASN A 48 -3.82 5.17 35.15
N PRO A 49 -4.88 4.85 34.38
CA PRO A 49 -6.24 4.75 34.92
C PRO A 49 -6.37 3.68 36.03
N ASN A 50 -5.45 2.72 36.07
CA ASN A 50 -5.40 1.67 37.09
C ASN A 50 -4.55 2.02 38.32
N ASP A 51 -3.72 3.06 38.23
CA ASP A 51 -2.94 3.53 39.38
C ASP A 51 -3.82 4.44 40.23
N ASN A 52 -3.94 4.12 41.52
CA ASN A 52 -4.62 4.97 42.52
C ASN A 52 -3.77 6.22 42.87
N VAL A 53 -3.34 7.00 41.86
CA VAL A 53 -2.61 8.24 42.06
C VAL A 53 -3.58 9.32 42.54
N ARG A 54 -3.77 9.35 43.86
CA ARG A 54 -4.65 10.28 44.59
C ARG A 54 -4.01 11.65 44.88
N ASP A 55 -2.84 11.95 44.34
CA ASP A 55 -2.11 13.18 44.67
C ASP A 55 -2.62 14.44 43.94
N GLY A 56 -3.66 14.31 43.10
CA GLY A 56 -4.28 15.43 42.40
C GLY A 56 -3.46 15.96 41.20
N THR A 57 -2.44 15.23 40.74
CA THR A 57 -1.55 15.66 39.65
C THR A 57 -2.05 15.36 38.24
N ASN A 58 -3.19 14.66 38.08
CA ASN A 58 -3.78 14.39 36.76
C ASN A 58 -4.50 15.64 36.23
N PRO A 59 -4.01 16.29 35.14
CA PRO A 59 -4.60 17.49 34.57
C PRO A 59 -5.84 17.19 33.71
N TYR A 60 -6.70 16.28 34.17
CA TYR A 60 -7.95 15.83 33.51
C TYR A 60 -7.80 14.87 32.32
N TYR A 61 -6.86 13.93 32.35
CA TYR A 61 -6.85 12.76 31.47
C TYR A 61 -7.63 11.60 32.13
N PRO A 62 -8.92 11.37 31.81
CA PRO A 62 -9.78 10.49 32.59
C PRO A 62 -9.35 9.02 32.53
N ASN A 63 -8.71 8.62 31.42
CA ASN A 63 -8.20 7.28 31.20
C ASN A 63 -6.66 7.24 31.12
N GLY A 64 -5.98 8.26 31.67
CA GLY A 64 -4.53 8.42 31.57
C GLY A 64 -4.06 8.94 30.21
N LEU A 65 -2.75 9.18 30.10
CA LEU A 65 -2.07 9.62 28.89
C LEU A 65 -0.98 8.62 28.54
N CYS A 66 -1.02 8.07 27.33
CA CYS A 66 0.07 7.24 26.84
C CYS A 66 1.17 8.11 26.22
N LEU A 67 2.41 7.94 26.69
CA LEU A 67 3.58 8.65 26.18
C LEU A 67 4.45 7.82 25.23
N ALA A 68 4.12 6.55 24.99
CA ALA A 68 4.79 5.77 23.95
C ALA A 68 4.48 6.41 22.58
N SER A 69 5.38 6.33 21.61
CA SER A 69 5.06 6.68 20.22
C SER A 69 4.02 5.72 19.65
N ALA A 70 3.25 6.19 18.67
CA ALA A 70 2.52 5.30 17.80
C ALA A 70 3.51 4.64 16.84
N THR A 71 3.17 3.47 16.31
CA THR A 71 3.97 2.83 15.25
C THR A 71 3.81 3.63 13.97
N ASN A 72 4.89 4.15 13.39
CA ASN A 72 4.84 4.82 12.09
C ASN A 72 4.91 3.78 10.96
N LEU A 73 3.81 3.62 10.22
CA LEU A 73 3.69 2.62 9.16
C LEU A 73 4.25 3.12 7.83
N SER A 74 4.30 4.44 7.62
CA SER A 74 4.76 5.04 6.36
C SER A 74 6.17 5.59 6.42
N ALA A 75 6.78 5.73 7.61
CA ALA A 75 8.10 6.34 7.77
C ALA A 75 9.17 5.71 6.88
N THR A 76 9.85 6.56 6.14
CA THR A 76 10.98 6.23 5.27
C THR A 76 12.26 6.94 5.68
N ILE A 77 13.39 6.35 5.31
CA ILE A 77 14.70 6.98 5.35
C ILE A 77 15.03 7.40 3.92
N PRO A 78 15.22 8.70 3.63
CA PRO A 78 15.67 9.15 2.33
C PRO A 78 17.16 8.83 2.15
N ASP A 79 17.50 8.17 1.05
CA ASP A 79 18.85 7.65 0.77
C ASP A 79 19.68 8.56 -0.12
N SER A 80 19.02 9.16 -1.11
CA SER A 80 19.63 10.10 -2.04
C SER A 80 18.67 11.24 -2.32
N ALA A 81 19.23 12.42 -2.55
CA ALA A 81 18.47 13.61 -2.86
C ALA A 81 19.26 14.59 -3.71
N VAL A 82 18.53 15.44 -4.42
CA VAL A 82 19.06 16.57 -5.16
C VAL A 82 18.42 17.87 -4.70
N GLU A 83 19.16 18.96 -4.71
CA GLU A 83 18.58 20.29 -4.72
C GLU A 83 18.35 20.71 -6.16
N GLN A 84 17.11 21.08 -6.46
CA GLN A 84 16.72 21.59 -7.76
C GLN A 84 16.09 22.98 -7.59
N SER A 85 16.89 24.02 -7.83
CA SER A 85 16.38 25.37 -8.08
C SER A 85 15.87 25.44 -9.52
N SER A 86 14.83 26.24 -9.79
CA SER A 86 14.03 26.23 -11.03
C SER A 86 14.79 26.35 -12.37
N ASP A 87 16.08 26.69 -12.36
CA ASP A 87 16.87 27.00 -13.56
C ASP A 87 18.31 26.41 -13.54
N ALA A 88 18.63 25.51 -12.61
CA ALA A 88 19.98 24.90 -12.50
C ALA A 88 19.93 23.37 -12.59
N ASP A 89 21.02 22.77 -13.08
CA ASP A 89 21.21 21.32 -13.06
C ASP A 89 21.04 20.79 -11.61
N PRO A 90 20.36 19.65 -11.40
CA PRO A 90 20.21 19.04 -10.08
C PRO A 90 21.58 18.83 -9.42
N VAL A 91 21.73 19.30 -8.18
CA VAL A 91 22.96 19.11 -7.40
C VAL A 91 22.69 18.07 -6.32
N GLU A 92 23.48 17.00 -6.28
CA GLU A 92 23.39 16.00 -5.21
C GLU A 92 23.62 16.66 -3.84
N VAL A 93 22.71 16.38 -2.90
CA VAL A 93 22.76 16.88 -1.52
C VAL A 93 22.56 15.73 -0.55
N LEU A 94 22.99 15.95 0.70
CA LEU A 94 22.64 15.03 1.77
C LEU A 94 21.13 15.14 2.05
N PRO A 95 20.38 14.03 1.97
CA PRO A 95 18.97 14.03 2.32
C PRO A 95 18.78 14.31 3.83
N PRO A 96 17.59 14.77 4.26
CA PRO A 96 17.27 14.95 5.68
C PRO A 96 17.69 13.76 6.54
N GLN A 97 18.39 14.02 7.64
CA GLN A 97 18.84 13.00 8.58
C GLN A 97 18.17 13.16 9.94
N VAL A 98 18.05 12.03 10.65
CA VAL A 98 17.59 11.99 12.03
C VAL A 98 18.78 11.78 12.96
N ASP A 99 19.05 12.74 13.83
CA ASP A 99 20.14 12.67 14.81
C ASP A 99 19.69 11.97 16.11
N PHE A 100 20.29 10.81 16.40
CA PHE A 100 20.07 10.06 17.63
C PHE A 100 21.13 10.31 18.72
N SER A 101 22.09 11.21 18.50
CA SER A 101 23.22 11.46 19.40
C SER A 101 22.82 12.02 20.77
N GLN A 102 21.62 12.58 20.90
CA GLN A 102 21.08 13.14 22.14
C GLN A 102 20.75 12.06 23.19
N GLY A 103 20.78 10.78 22.84
CA GLY A 103 20.48 9.67 23.76
C GLY A 103 19.03 9.66 24.25
N THR A 104 18.15 10.39 23.58
CA THR A 104 16.70 10.32 23.73
C THR A 104 16.15 9.10 23.01
N THR A 105 14.96 8.64 23.42
CA THR A 105 14.24 7.56 22.72
C THR A 105 13.92 7.93 21.26
N PHE A 106 13.77 9.22 20.97
CA PHE A 106 13.47 9.71 19.64
C PHE A 106 14.64 10.52 19.10
N GLY A 107 14.96 10.35 17.82
CA GLY A 107 15.94 11.18 17.14
C GLY A 107 15.41 12.59 16.89
N VAL A 108 16.28 13.51 16.49
CA VAL A 108 15.91 14.88 16.15
C VAL A 108 16.22 15.10 14.69
N GLY A 109 15.20 15.42 13.89
CA GLY A 109 15.40 15.79 12.49
C GLY A 109 16.32 17.01 12.37
N ASP A 110 17.27 16.97 11.45
CA ASP A 110 18.17 18.08 11.13
C ASP A 110 17.50 19.20 10.33
N THR A 111 16.32 18.89 9.80
CA THR A 111 15.47 19.77 9.02
C THR A 111 14.33 20.23 9.90
N ASN A 112 14.14 21.55 10.00
CA ASN A 112 13.02 22.10 10.76
C ASN A 112 11.73 21.79 9.99
N PRO A 113 10.85 20.90 10.47
CA PRO A 113 9.54 20.76 9.84
C PRO A 113 8.88 22.13 9.91
N ILE A 114 8.09 22.50 8.90
CA ILE A 114 7.33 23.76 8.96
C ILE A 114 6.28 23.63 10.07
N LEU A 115 6.68 23.91 11.31
CA LEU A 115 5.79 23.96 12.44
C LEU A 115 4.95 25.23 12.31
N PHE A 116 3.63 25.05 12.36
CA PHE A 116 2.63 26.13 12.28
C PHE A 116 3.03 27.36 13.10
N GLY A 117 3.07 28.53 12.44
CA GLY A 117 3.24 29.84 13.09
C GLY A 117 4.60 30.51 12.86
N LEU A 118 5.56 29.84 12.22
CA LEU A 118 6.75 30.49 11.66
C LEU A 118 6.45 30.93 10.22
N THR A 119 6.91 32.13 9.84
CA THR A 119 6.93 32.56 8.44
C THR A 119 7.65 31.49 7.64
N GLN A 120 7.10 31.08 6.49
CA GLN A 120 7.75 30.19 5.54
C GLN A 120 9.17 30.74 5.27
N GLN A 121 10.17 30.19 5.95
CA GLN A 121 11.57 30.48 5.64
C GLN A 121 11.91 29.81 4.31
N ASP A 122 13.00 30.27 3.69
CA ASP A 122 13.43 29.89 2.34
C ASP A 122 13.12 28.42 2.04
N SER A 123 12.44 28.22 0.91
CA SER A 123 11.88 26.94 0.54
C SER A 123 12.96 25.86 0.51
N ASN A 124 12.87 24.84 1.37
CA ASN A 124 13.54 23.56 1.13
C ASN A 124 13.21 23.05 -0.29
N THR A 125 14.22 23.03 -1.17
CA THR A 125 14.17 22.61 -2.59
C THR A 125 14.70 21.19 -2.79
N THR A 126 14.87 20.44 -1.70
CA THR A 126 15.33 19.05 -1.75
C THR A 126 14.26 18.17 -2.38
N LYS A 127 14.67 17.41 -3.40
CA LYS A 127 13.91 16.31 -4.01
C LYS A 127 14.60 15.00 -3.63
N VAL A 128 13.89 14.13 -2.92
CA VAL A 128 14.30 12.77 -2.60
C VAL A 128 14.18 11.91 -3.85
N LEU A 129 15.24 11.15 -4.12
CA LEU A 129 15.34 10.27 -5.28
C LEU A 129 15.14 8.80 -4.92
N SER A 130 15.73 8.34 -3.82
CA SER A 130 15.58 6.96 -3.34
C SER A 130 15.37 6.91 -1.83
N TRP A 131 14.76 5.82 -1.36
CA TRP A 131 14.41 5.62 0.05
C TRP A 131 14.36 4.14 0.42
N HIS A 132 14.40 3.88 1.72
CA HIS A 132 14.14 2.57 2.30
C HIS A 132 13.42 2.67 3.65
N GLN A 133 12.93 1.54 4.15
CA GLN A 133 12.28 1.40 5.46
C GLN A 133 12.95 0.31 6.31
N CYS A 134 12.85 0.45 7.64
CA CYS A 134 13.37 -0.54 8.58
C CYS A 134 12.34 -0.95 9.64
N PRO A 135 12.30 -2.22 10.06
CA PRO A 135 13.21 -3.30 9.71
C PRO A 135 12.92 -3.90 8.32
N ALA A 136 13.96 -4.36 7.65
CA ALA A 136 13.87 -5.06 6.38
C ALA A 136 14.99 -6.10 6.28
N SER A 137 14.70 -7.26 5.69
CA SER A 137 15.67 -8.35 5.50
C SER A 137 15.46 -9.01 4.15
N PHE A 138 16.18 -8.54 3.14
CA PHE A 138 16.05 -9.01 1.76
C PHE A 138 17.40 -9.29 1.10
N THR A 139 17.34 -9.89 -0.09
CA THR A 139 18.44 -9.93 -1.06
C THR A 139 17.95 -9.26 -2.34
N THR A 140 18.69 -8.26 -2.84
CA THR A 140 18.39 -7.63 -4.13
C THR A 140 18.62 -8.61 -5.26
N VAL A 141 17.60 -8.79 -6.11
CA VAL A 141 17.62 -9.72 -7.25
C VAL A 141 17.81 -9.01 -8.58
N SER A 142 17.34 -7.77 -8.69
CA SER A 142 17.56 -6.89 -9.84
C SER A 142 17.53 -5.42 -9.39
N SER A 143 18.23 -4.57 -10.12
CA SER A 143 18.23 -3.12 -9.91
C SER A 143 18.70 -2.41 -11.17
N THR A 144 18.23 -1.19 -11.40
CA THR A 144 18.75 -0.32 -12.47
C THR A 144 20.25 -0.10 -12.33
N ASP A 145 20.97 -0.08 -13.45
CA ASP A 145 22.42 0.12 -13.45
C ASP A 145 22.82 1.45 -12.77
N GLY A 146 23.77 1.37 -11.84
CA GLY A 146 24.27 2.54 -11.10
C GLY A 146 23.49 2.89 -9.83
N VAL A 147 22.36 2.23 -9.58
CA VAL A 147 21.63 2.36 -8.30
C VAL A 147 22.45 1.79 -7.15
N ILE A 148 22.57 2.56 -6.07
CA ILE A 148 23.13 2.10 -4.79
C ILE A 148 21.95 1.71 -3.89
N VAL A 149 21.75 0.42 -3.69
CA VAL A 149 20.69 -0.09 -2.81
C VAL A 149 21.11 0.07 -1.34
N LYS A 150 20.25 0.73 -0.57
CA LYS A 150 20.39 0.90 0.87
C LYS A 150 19.48 -0.06 1.62
N ASP A 151 19.94 -0.49 2.79
CA ASP A 151 19.23 -1.40 3.68
C ASP A 151 19.53 -1.05 5.14
N CYS A 152 18.88 -1.76 6.06
CA CYS A 152 19.02 -1.53 7.50
C CYS A 152 20.41 -1.86 8.06
N THR A 153 21.32 -2.46 7.28
CA THR A 153 22.69 -2.79 7.70
C THR A 153 23.71 -1.73 7.26
N ASN A 154 23.37 -0.94 6.24
CA ASN A 154 24.22 0.09 5.66
C ASN A 154 23.65 1.52 5.76
N ASP A 155 22.54 1.65 6.48
CA ASP A 155 21.98 2.91 6.97
C ASP A 155 22.79 3.48 8.15
N LEU A 156 22.69 4.79 8.35
CA LEU A 156 23.37 5.56 9.40
C LEU A 156 22.63 5.53 10.74
N ARG A 157 21.34 5.16 10.79
CA ARG A 157 20.58 5.13 12.04
C ARG A 157 21.05 4.01 12.95
N THR A 158 20.96 4.24 14.26
CA THR A 158 21.46 3.30 15.28
C THR A 158 20.36 2.52 16.01
N ASP A 159 19.11 2.92 15.86
CA ASP A 159 17.93 2.31 16.47
C ASP A 159 17.33 1.16 15.62
N GLY A 160 17.73 1.04 14.35
CA GLY A 160 17.45 -0.10 13.49
C GLY A 160 15.98 -0.24 13.03
N THR A 161 15.14 0.79 13.21
CA THR A 161 13.75 0.75 12.78
C THR A 161 13.15 2.12 12.54
N THR A 162 12.44 2.30 11.41
CA THR A 162 11.61 3.49 11.14
C THR A 162 10.27 3.45 11.86
N LEU A 163 9.85 2.30 12.39
CA LEU A 163 8.55 2.13 13.04
C LEU A 163 8.37 2.97 14.31
N ALA A 164 9.47 3.42 14.91
CA ALA A 164 9.47 4.27 16.09
C ALA A 164 9.55 5.78 15.75
N ASP A 165 9.72 6.13 14.48
CA ASP A 165 9.87 7.51 14.04
C ASP A 165 8.61 8.31 14.34
N GLN A 166 8.80 9.53 14.83
CA GLN A 166 7.68 10.44 15.01
C GLN A 166 7.27 11.01 13.65
N SER A 167 6.02 11.46 13.58
CA SER A 167 5.58 12.15 12.37
C SER A 167 6.46 13.36 12.09
N TRP A 168 6.75 13.59 10.81
CA TRP A 168 7.64 14.65 10.28
C TRP A 168 9.15 14.47 10.51
N TYR A 169 9.62 13.28 10.90
CA TYR A 169 11.07 13.00 10.95
C TYR A 169 11.71 12.95 9.57
N ASN A 170 10.99 12.42 8.58
CA ASN A 170 11.18 12.80 7.20
C ASN A 170 10.16 13.91 6.86
N PRO A 171 10.56 15.19 6.86
CA PRO A 171 9.62 16.28 6.60
C PRO A 171 9.36 16.48 5.09
N LEU A 172 9.85 15.58 4.24
CA LEU A 172 9.64 15.64 2.79
C LEU A 172 8.53 14.70 2.31
N GLU A 173 8.17 13.68 3.08
CA GLU A 173 7.18 12.69 2.66
C GLU A 173 5.73 13.08 3.00
N VAL A 174 4.78 12.47 2.30
CA VAL A 174 3.36 12.59 2.58
C VAL A 174 2.63 11.27 2.31
N ALA A 175 1.83 10.85 3.28
CA ALA A 175 0.93 9.72 3.17
C ALA A 175 -0.54 10.16 3.28
N LYS A 176 -1.42 9.59 2.47
CA LYS A 176 -2.88 9.84 2.50
C LYS A 176 -3.68 8.57 2.19
N GLY A 177 -5.01 8.68 2.34
CA GLY A 177 -5.94 7.64 1.85
C GLY A 177 -5.82 6.29 2.54
N HIS A 178 -5.32 6.23 3.79
CA HIS A 178 -5.09 4.94 4.45
C HIS A 178 -6.40 4.16 4.69
N ARG A 179 -6.34 2.85 4.40
CA ARG A 179 -7.41 1.87 4.62
C ARG A 179 -6.78 0.56 5.10
N GLY A 180 -7.59 -0.35 5.62
CA GLY A 180 -7.10 -1.66 6.01
C GLY A 180 -8.14 -2.45 6.78
N TYR A 181 -7.80 -3.71 7.07
CA TYR A 181 -8.61 -4.58 7.91
C TYR A 181 -7.76 -5.33 8.92
N LEU A 182 -8.47 -5.86 9.92
CA LEU A 182 -7.94 -6.78 10.92
C LEU A 182 -8.69 -8.10 10.75
N ASP A 183 -7.94 -9.20 10.67
CA ASP A 183 -8.47 -10.55 10.70
C ASP A 183 -7.70 -11.38 11.73
N GLY A 184 -8.19 -11.35 12.97
CA GLY A 184 -7.45 -11.84 14.13
C GLY A 184 -6.16 -11.04 14.32
N ASP A 185 -5.03 -11.75 14.22
CA ASP A 185 -3.69 -11.15 14.33
C ASP A 185 -3.14 -10.67 12.99
N MET A 186 -3.81 -10.99 11.88
CA MET A 186 -3.46 -10.43 10.57
C MET A 186 -3.90 -8.98 10.49
N VAL A 187 -2.99 -8.13 10.06
CA VAL A 187 -3.24 -6.73 9.74
C VAL A 187 -2.80 -6.50 8.30
N MET A 188 -3.67 -5.92 7.49
CA MET A 188 -3.29 -5.35 6.20
C MET A 188 -3.68 -3.88 6.21
N VAL A 189 -2.71 -3.01 5.93
CA VAL A 189 -2.93 -1.58 5.76
C VAL A 189 -2.40 -1.18 4.40
N LEU A 190 -3.18 -0.40 3.69
CA LEU A 190 -2.78 0.23 2.44
C LEU A 190 -2.87 1.74 2.58
N TYR A 191 -2.02 2.47 1.87
CA TYR A 191 -1.97 3.92 1.89
C TYR A 191 -1.28 4.47 0.64
N ALA A 192 -1.75 5.62 0.17
CA ALA A 192 -1.07 6.37 -0.88
C ALA A 192 0.11 7.14 -0.27
N TRP A 193 1.28 7.11 -0.89
CA TRP A 193 2.48 7.78 -0.37
C TRP A 193 3.34 8.40 -1.48
N SER A 194 3.97 9.53 -1.17
CA SER A 194 4.94 10.22 -2.02
C SER A 194 6.15 10.70 -1.21
N PRO A 195 7.38 10.58 -1.76
CA PRO A 195 8.60 11.03 -1.09
C PRO A 195 8.79 12.55 -1.07
N ASN A 196 8.05 13.29 -1.91
CA ASN A 196 8.21 14.74 -2.07
C ASN A 196 6.89 15.51 -2.00
N TYR A 197 6.37 15.75 -0.79
CA TYR A 197 5.09 16.41 -0.54
C TYR A 197 4.93 17.75 -1.27
N ARG A 198 6.01 18.53 -1.41
CA ARG A 198 5.95 19.84 -2.08
C ARG A 198 5.78 19.74 -3.58
N LEU A 199 6.47 18.78 -4.20
CA LEU A 199 6.34 18.51 -5.62
C LEU A 199 4.98 17.87 -5.88
N ASN A 200 4.58 16.94 -5.02
CA ASN A 200 3.27 16.31 -5.06
C ASN A 200 2.13 17.32 -4.94
N ALA A 201 2.25 18.36 -4.11
CA ALA A 201 1.21 19.39 -3.97
C ALA A 201 0.98 20.25 -5.23
N LYS A 202 1.77 20.04 -6.29
CA LYS A 202 1.67 20.72 -7.59
C LYS A 202 1.70 19.75 -8.78
N GLY A 203 1.55 18.44 -8.53
CA GLY A 203 1.58 17.44 -9.60
C GLY A 203 2.96 17.15 -10.20
N ASN A 204 4.06 17.55 -9.53
CA ASN A 204 5.43 17.28 -9.98
C ASN A 204 6.07 16.06 -9.30
N ASP A 205 5.32 15.39 -8.43
CA ASP A 205 5.56 14.05 -7.93
C ASP A 205 4.18 13.38 -7.82
N ARG A 206 4.15 12.06 -7.69
CA ARG A 206 2.94 11.24 -7.64
C ARG A 206 2.86 10.43 -6.37
N TYR A 207 1.61 10.11 -5.99
CA TYR A 207 1.36 9.06 -5.03
C TYR A 207 1.45 7.70 -5.72
N GLU A 208 2.12 6.76 -5.05
CA GLU A 208 2.01 5.33 -5.32
C GLU A 208 1.22 4.67 -4.18
N LEU A 209 0.61 3.51 -4.45
CA LEU A 209 -0.06 2.73 -3.43
C LEU A 209 0.92 1.79 -2.73
N TYR A 210 0.99 1.91 -1.41
CA TYR A 210 1.76 1.02 -0.58
C TYR A 210 0.88 0.10 0.24
N VAL A 211 1.34 -1.12 0.47
CA VAL A 211 0.72 -2.10 1.36
C VAL A 211 1.73 -2.54 2.42
N ARG A 212 1.26 -2.65 3.67
CA ARG A 212 2.03 -3.19 4.79
C ARG A 212 1.23 -4.22 5.56
N ARG A 213 1.89 -5.30 5.98
CA ARG A 213 1.23 -6.44 6.61
C ARG A 213 1.92 -6.90 7.89
N SER A 214 1.12 -7.45 8.78
CA SER A 214 1.54 -8.06 10.04
C SER A 214 0.74 -9.33 10.27
N PHE A 215 1.34 -10.31 10.94
CA PHE A 215 0.71 -11.60 11.25
C PHE A 215 0.65 -11.91 12.75
N ASP A 216 1.06 -10.96 13.60
CA ASP A 216 1.18 -11.12 15.05
C ASP A 216 0.54 -9.94 15.84
N GLY A 217 -0.52 -9.37 15.27
CA GLY A 217 -1.29 -8.28 15.88
C GLY A 217 -0.52 -6.98 15.91
N ALA A 218 0.21 -6.66 14.84
CA ALA A 218 1.07 -5.50 14.62
C ALA A 218 2.28 -5.40 15.57
N THR A 219 2.80 -6.54 16.04
CA THR A 219 4.03 -6.58 16.83
C THR A 219 5.26 -6.54 15.92
N SER A 220 5.19 -7.19 14.76
CA SER A 220 6.19 -7.16 13.70
C SER A 220 5.54 -7.02 12.32
N TRP A 221 6.32 -6.56 11.33
CA TRP A 221 5.86 -6.33 9.96
C TRP A 221 6.74 -7.16 9.03
N THR A 222 6.14 -8.18 8.42
CA THR A 222 6.86 -9.25 7.74
C THR A 222 6.11 -9.72 6.50
N THR A 223 6.79 -10.47 5.64
CA THR A 223 6.16 -11.38 4.68
C THR A 223 5.37 -12.48 5.41
N THR A 224 4.60 -13.29 4.67
CA THR A 224 3.87 -14.41 5.26
C THR A 224 4.81 -15.33 6.05
N PRO A 225 4.52 -15.62 7.33
CA PRO A 225 5.36 -16.49 8.14
C PRO A 225 5.52 -17.88 7.50
N SER A 226 6.72 -18.46 7.64
CA SER A 226 7.00 -19.80 7.11
C SER A 226 6.04 -20.88 7.58
N LYS A 227 5.40 -20.66 8.74
CA LYS A 227 4.36 -21.49 9.34
C LYS A 227 3.43 -20.62 10.17
N GLY A 228 2.12 -20.78 10.00
CA GLY A 228 1.15 -20.10 10.82
C GLY A 228 -0.19 -20.80 10.87
N LYS A 229 -1.17 -20.11 11.46
CA LYS A 229 -2.57 -20.48 11.41
C LYS A 229 -3.41 -19.23 11.23
N ASP A 230 -4.44 -19.32 10.42
CA ASP A 230 -5.44 -18.27 10.32
C ASP A 230 -6.40 -18.29 11.53
N VAL A 231 -7.39 -17.40 11.50
CA VAL A 231 -8.40 -17.26 12.57
C VAL A 231 -9.32 -18.48 12.71
N GLU A 232 -9.43 -19.31 11.67
CA GLU A 232 -10.23 -20.55 11.66
C GLU A 232 -9.38 -21.76 12.09
N GLY A 233 -8.08 -21.56 12.27
CA GLY A 233 -7.11 -22.58 12.68
C GLY A 233 -6.55 -23.40 11.52
N VAL A 234 -6.83 -23.00 10.28
CA VAL A 234 -6.24 -23.58 9.07
C VAL A 234 -4.77 -23.23 9.04
N ARG A 235 -3.93 -24.22 8.74
CA ARG A 235 -2.48 -24.03 8.70
C ARG A 235 -2.09 -23.47 7.34
N TYR A 236 -1.11 -22.59 7.37
CA TYR A 236 -0.44 -22.11 6.18
C TYR A 236 1.07 -22.16 6.34
N ASP A 237 1.75 -22.24 5.22
CA ASP A 237 3.21 -22.24 5.13
C ASP A 237 3.61 -21.17 4.10
N GLY A 238 4.12 -20.02 4.55
CA GLY A 238 4.64 -19.00 3.65
C GLY A 238 5.94 -19.44 2.98
N ASP A 239 6.16 -18.98 1.76
CA ASP A 239 7.31 -19.29 0.89
C ASP A 239 8.20 -18.06 0.64
N GLY A 240 7.74 -16.86 0.97
CA GLY A 240 8.45 -15.61 0.73
C GLY A 240 7.92 -14.96 -0.54
N THR A 241 8.55 -13.88 -0.96
CA THR A 241 8.07 -13.07 -2.10
C THR A 241 9.18 -12.19 -2.64
N VAL A 242 8.97 -11.66 -3.83
CA VAL A 242 9.77 -10.57 -4.41
C VAL A 242 8.89 -9.34 -4.49
N THR A 243 9.42 -8.20 -4.08
CA THR A 243 8.73 -6.91 -4.26
C THR A 243 9.66 -5.94 -4.97
N CYS A 244 9.13 -5.13 -5.87
CA CYS A 244 9.89 -4.09 -6.54
C CYS A 244 9.49 -2.69 -6.06
N GLU A 245 10.45 -1.79 -6.03
CA GLU A 245 10.24 -0.36 -5.76
C GLU A 245 10.61 0.44 -7.00
N THR A 246 9.82 1.48 -7.28
CA THR A 246 10.09 2.46 -8.34
C THR A 246 10.45 3.78 -7.67
N TRP A 247 11.71 4.17 -7.80
CA TRP A 247 12.28 5.38 -7.22
C TRP A 247 11.99 6.62 -8.08
N ARG A 248 12.67 7.74 -7.81
CA ARG A 248 12.58 8.98 -8.59
C ARG A 248 13.88 9.24 -9.34
N SER A 249 13.75 9.65 -10.59
CA SER A 249 14.78 10.24 -11.42
C SER A 249 14.99 11.68 -11.01
N ASP A 250 16.04 12.32 -11.48
CA ASP A 250 16.23 13.75 -11.28
C ASP A 250 15.28 14.60 -12.15
N ASP A 251 14.63 14.01 -13.15
CA ASP A 251 13.64 14.69 -14.01
C ASP A 251 12.31 14.93 -13.27
N THR A 252 11.74 16.11 -13.44
CA THR A 252 10.44 16.51 -12.86
C THR A 252 9.39 16.75 -13.95
N GLN A 253 9.66 16.40 -15.20
CA GLN A 253 8.76 16.66 -16.30
C GLN A 253 7.48 15.82 -16.19
N GLN A 254 6.35 16.51 -16.21
CA GLN A 254 5.02 15.90 -16.34
C GLN A 254 4.75 15.39 -17.77
N GLN A 255 5.73 15.26 -18.67
CA GLN A 255 5.50 14.87 -20.06
C GLN A 255 6.05 13.48 -20.37
N GLY A 256 5.14 12.51 -20.46
CA GLY A 256 5.43 11.14 -20.90
C GLY A 256 5.75 10.20 -19.76
N ASP A 257 6.07 8.96 -20.12
CA ASP A 257 6.61 7.97 -19.19
C ASP A 257 8.07 8.32 -18.89
N GLN A 258 8.44 8.23 -17.62
CA GLN A 258 9.81 8.45 -17.21
C GLN A 258 10.51 7.11 -16.98
N THR A 259 11.77 7.02 -17.42
CA THR A 259 12.64 5.91 -17.04
C THR A 259 13.09 6.09 -15.59
N GLU A 260 12.23 5.63 -14.68
CA GLU A 260 12.50 5.66 -13.24
C GLU A 260 13.42 4.52 -12.80
N PRO A 261 14.38 4.77 -11.89
CA PRO A 261 15.20 3.71 -11.31
C PRO A 261 14.34 2.72 -10.52
N ARG A 262 14.64 1.43 -10.64
CA ARG A 262 13.90 0.35 -10.00
C ARG A 262 14.82 -0.59 -9.25
N VAL A 263 14.29 -1.21 -8.20
CA VAL A 263 14.98 -2.26 -7.44
C VAL A 263 13.98 -3.33 -7.04
N CYS A 264 14.32 -4.60 -7.28
CA CYS A 264 13.53 -5.74 -6.82
C CYS A 264 14.30 -6.51 -5.74
N ASN A 265 13.59 -6.80 -4.66
CA ASN A 265 14.15 -7.40 -3.46
C ASN A 265 13.39 -8.69 -3.13
N SER A 266 14.12 -9.78 -2.96
CA SER A 266 13.58 -11.07 -2.52
C SER A 266 13.63 -11.15 -0.99
N TYR A 267 12.50 -11.53 -0.40
CA TYR A 267 12.31 -11.73 1.02
C TYR A 267 11.99 -13.21 1.28
N ALA A 268 12.66 -13.80 2.27
CA ALA A 268 12.28 -15.12 2.75
C ALA A 268 10.93 -15.07 3.50
N ALA A 269 10.28 -16.22 3.69
CA ALA A 269 9.07 -16.31 4.50
C ALA A 269 9.30 -15.84 5.95
N GLY A 270 8.43 -14.97 6.45
CA GLY A 270 8.52 -14.34 7.77
C GLY A 270 9.69 -13.35 7.93
N ALA A 271 10.34 -12.94 6.84
CA ALA A 271 11.37 -11.90 6.89
C ALA A 271 10.74 -10.53 7.15
N ALA A 272 11.46 -9.67 7.87
CA ALA A 272 11.06 -8.28 8.05
C ALA A 272 10.91 -7.60 6.68
N GLU A 273 9.79 -6.93 6.47
CA GLU A 273 9.40 -6.40 5.16
C GLU A 273 9.19 -4.89 5.21
N GLN A 274 9.65 -4.21 4.16
CA GLN A 274 9.25 -2.84 3.87
C GLN A 274 7.79 -2.81 3.43
N ALA A 275 7.14 -1.65 3.49
CA ALA A 275 5.90 -1.49 2.75
C ALA A 275 6.17 -1.65 1.25
N ARG A 276 5.32 -2.40 0.55
CA ARG A 276 5.48 -2.71 -0.88
C ARG A 276 4.68 -1.74 -1.73
N ASN A 277 5.29 -1.19 -2.77
CA ASN A 277 4.62 -0.41 -3.81
C ASN A 277 3.90 -1.37 -4.78
N VAL A 278 2.57 -1.27 -4.89
CA VAL A 278 1.75 -2.18 -5.73
C VAL A 278 1.24 -1.54 -7.01
N THR A 279 1.31 -0.21 -7.17
CA THR A 279 0.82 0.48 -8.37
C THR A 279 1.87 0.55 -9.48
N GLN A 280 3.15 0.73 -9.11
CA GLN A 280 4.28 0.80 -10.04
C GLN A 280 4.05 1.79 -11.21
N ILE A 281 3.43 2.95 -10.93
CA ILE A 281 3.09 3.92 -11.98
C ILE A 281 4.38 4.36 -12.68
N GLN A 282 4.35 4.45 -14.01
CA GLN A 282 5.49 4.88 -14.81
C GLN A 282 5.49 6.39 -15.10
N SER A 283 4.30 6.96 -15.32
CA SER A 283 4.15 8.38 -15.69
C SER A 283 4.05 9.31 -14.49
N MET A 284 4.69 10.48 -14.56
CA MET A 284 4.45 11.58 -13.61
C MET A 284 3.10 12.28 -13.82
N LYS A 285 2.41 12.02 -14.94
CA LYS A 285 1.05 12.51 -15.20
C LYS A 285 -0.01 11.78 -14.40
N THR A 286 0.30 10.61 -13.87
CA THR A 286 -0.68 9.76 -13.20
C THR A 286 -0.31 9.63 -11.73
N THR A 287 -1.31 9.69 -10.86
CA THR A 287 -1.15 9.48 -9.42
C THR A 287 -2.20 8.52 -8.91
N THR A 288 -1.91 7.80 -7.83
CA THR A 288 -2.92 6.99 -7.14
C THR A 288 -3.88 7.86 -6.33
N LEU A 289 -5.16 7.54 -6.46
CA LEU A 289 -6.28 8.07 -5.69
C LEU A 289 -7.05 6.93 -4.99
N ASP A 290 -7.76 7.35 -3.95
CA ASP A 290 -8.86 6.64 -3.30
C ASP A 290 -8.78 5.10 -3.19
N PRO A 291 -7.71 4.53 -2.63
CA PRO A 291 -7.60 3.08 -2.62
C PRO A 291 -8.66 2.46 -1.70
N ARG A 292 -9.09 1.26 -2.08
CA ARG A 292 -10.16 0.46 -1.47
C ARG A 292 -9.71 -0.99 -1.34
N PHE A 293 -10.33 -1.71 -0.42
CA PHE A 293 -10.10 -3.14 -0.28
C PHE A 293 -11.41 -3.88 -0.01
N ALA A 294 -11.41 -5.17 -0.31
CA ALA A 294 -12.40 -6.11 0.22
C ALA A 294 -11.67 -7.34 0.76
N MET A 295 -11.93 -7.68 2.01
CA MET A 295 -11.48 -8.97 2.56
C MET A 295 -12.43 -10.09 2.15
N THR A 296 -11.92 -11.31 2.08
CA THR A 296 -12.75 -12.51 1.91
C THR A 296 -13.59 -12.78 3.15
N GLY A 297 -14.89 -12.88 2.92
CA GLY A 297 -15.88 -12.90 3.99
C GLY A 297 -16.00 -11.54 4.68
N SER A 298 -17.21 -11.16 5.07
CA SER A 298 -17.40 -9.95 5.88
C SER A 298 -16.87 -10.16 7.30
N PRO A 299 -16.33 -9.13 7.99
CA PRO A 299 -16.13 -9.17 9.45
C PRO A 299 -17.41 -9.57 10.22
N TYR A 300 -18.58 -9.35 9.58
CA TYR A 300 -19.90 -9.65 10.12
C TYR A 300 -20.47 -11.01 9.66
N GLY A 301 -19.69 -11.83 8.93
CA GLY A 301 -20.08 -13.19 8.54
C GLY A 301 -21.27 -13.29 7.58
N VAL A 302 -21.70 -12.18 6.97
CA VAL A 302 -22.71 -12.21 5.90
C VAL A 302 -22.03 -12.47 4.56
N SER A 303 -22.20 -13.69 4.06
CA SER A 303 -21.76 -14.11 2.72
C SER A 303 -22.60 -13.39 1.65
N VAL A 304 -21.94 -12.83 0.64
CA VAL A 304 -22.58 -12.59 -0.66
C VAL A 304 -22.46 -13.90 -1.44
N THR A 305 -23.51 -14.71 -1.36
CA THR A 305 -23.59 -15.95 -2.14
C THR A 305 -23.69 -15.60 -3.63
N SER A 306 -23.22 -16.50 -4.51
CA SER A 306 -23.30 -16.39 -5.98
C SER A 306 -24.68 -16.01 -6.58
N SER A 307 -25.76 -16.14 -5.81
CA SER A 307 -27.17 -15.90 -6.17
C SER A 307 -27.72 -14.47 -5.89
N LEU A 308 -26.88 -13.44 -5.83
CA LEU A 308 -27.32 -12.07 -5.44
C LEU A 308 -28.42 -11.46 -6.35
N PHE A 309 -28.54 -11.91 -7.61
CA PHE A 309 -29.51 -11.38 -8.59
C PHE A 309 -30.50 -12.41 -9.14
N GLY A 310 -30.68 -13.56 -8.47
CA GLY A 310 -31.59 -14.63 -8.94
C GLY A 310 -31.12 -15.38 -10.19
N ILE A 311 -29.93 -15.04 -10.70
CA ILE A 311 -29.14 -15.88 -11.60
C ILE A 311 -28.29 -16.75 -10.68
N THR A 312 -28.50 -18.06 -10.73
CA THR A 312 -27.65 -19.05 -10.05
C THR A 312 -26.53 -19.41 -11.04
N PRO A 313 -25.29 -18.91 -10.86
CA PRO A 313 -24.15 -19.52 -11.54
C PRO A 313 -24.12 -21.02 -11.17
N PRO A 314 -23.58 -21.90 -12.02
CA PRO A 314 -23.32 -23.27 -11.58
C PRO A 314 -22.56 -23.18 -10.26
N ALA A 315 -23.08 -23.81 -9.19
CA ALA A 315 -22.47 -23.79 -7.87
C ALA A 315 -20.99 -24.16 -8.03
N TYR A 316 -20.12 -23.15 -7.92
CA TYR A 316 -18.71 -23.34 -8.15
C TYR A 316 -18.17 -24.04 -6.91
N THR A 317 -17.89 -25.31 -7.09
CA THR A 317 -16.98 -26.06 -6.24
C THR A 317 -15.66 -25.96 -6.98
N SER A 318 -14.69 -25.26 -6.42
CA SER A 318 -13.33 -25.30 -6.97
C SER A 318 -12.90 -26.77 -7.05
N GLY A 319 -12.00 -27.10 -7.99
CA GLY A 319 -11.49 -28.47 -8.15
C GLY A 319 -10.83 -29.05 -6.88
N THR A 320 -10.56 -28.22 -5.87
CA THR A 320 -10.04 -28.58 -4.54
C THR A 320 -11.11 -28.90 -3.51
N GLY A 321 -12.39 -28.68 -3.82
CA GLY A 321 -13.51 -28.94 -2.90
C GLY A 321 -13.87 -27.76 -1.99
N ASP A 322 -13.24 -26.60 -2.17
CA ASP A 322 -13.59 -25.37 -1.48
C ASP A 322 -14.81 -24.76 -2.18
N SER A 323 -15.90 -24.65 -1.44
CA SER A 323 -17.11 -24.00 -1.92
C SER A 323 -16.90 -22.48 -1.86
N GLU A 324 -17.47 -21.75 -2.82
CA GLU A 324 -17.54 -20.27 -2.78
C GLU A 324 -18.04 -19.68 -1.44
N ASP A 325 -18.73 -20.49 -0.63
CA ASP A 325 -19.28 -20.17 0.69
C ASP A 325 -18.32 -20.48 1.86
N VAL A 326 -17.18 -21.14 1.61
CA VAL A 326 -16.13 -21.40 2.60
C VAL A 326 -15.11 -20.28 2.51
N ARG A 327 -14.70 -19.75 3.66
CA ARG A 327 -13.80 -18.61 3.72
C ARG A 327 -12.36 -19.03 3.39
N ASP A 328 -11.70 -18.29 2.51
CA ASP A 328 -10.26 -18.37 2.29
C ASP A 328 -9.57 -17.09 2.79
N ALA A 329 -8.97 -17.15 3.98
CA ALA A 329 -8.29 -16.01 4.61
C ALA A 329 -6.95 -15.64 3.94
N SER A 330 -6.44 -16.45 3.02
CA SER A 330 -5.22 -16.14 2.27
C SER A 330 -5.44 -15.13 1.14
N ARG A 331 -6.71 -14.78 0.87
CA ARG A 331 -7.12 -13.92 -0.24
C ARG A 331 -7.76 -12.62 0.24
N TYR A 332 -7.54 -11.55 -0.50
CA TYR A 332 -8.30 -10.30 -0.40
C TYR A 332 -8.17 -9.53 -1.72
N PHE A 333 -8.87 -8.41 -1.84
CA PHE A 333 -8.90 -7.62 -3.07
C PHE A 333 -8.51 -6.18 -2.78
N ILE A 334 -7.80 -5.58 -3.72
CA ILE A 334 -7.52 -4.15 -3.73
C ILE A 334 -8.13 -3.57 -5.01
N VAL A 335 -8.74 -2.40 -4.89
CA VAL A 335 -9.03 -1.52 -6.03
C VAL A 335 -8.44 -0.16 -5.72
N TYR A 336 -7.79 0.47 -6.69
CA TYR A 336 -7.36 1.85 -6.58
C TYR A 336 -7.78 2.64 -7.81
N GLU A 337 -7.82 3.95 -7.64
CA GLU A 337 -8.15 4.90 -8.69
C GLU A 337 -6.85 5.54 -9.18
N THR A 338 -6.74 5.79 -10.48
CA THR A 338 -5.72 6.69 -11.03
C THR A 338 -6.33 8.08 -11.18
N GLY A 339 -5.49 9.11 -11.13
CA GLY A 339 -5.92 10.47 -11.39
C GLY A 339 -4.92 11.26 -12.21
N ASP A 340 -5.41 12.28 -12.90
CA ASP A 340 -4.62 13.24 -13.67
C ASP A 340 -3.86 14.16 -12.72
N ASN A 341 -2.57 13.88 -12.57
CA ASN A 341 -1.69 14.62 -11.70
C ASN A 341 -1.46 16.06 -12.18
N THR A 342 -1.72 16.39 -13.44
CA THR A 342 -1.56 17.75 -13.99
C THR A 342 -2.56 18.74 -13.41
N THR A 343 -3.70 18.27 -12.89
CA THR A 343 -4.74 19.13 -12.31
C THR A 343 -4.54 19.40 -10.81
N THR A 344 -3.54 18.76 -10.19
CA THR A 344 -3.23 18.88 -8.76
C THR A 344 -2.96 20.32 -8.30
N GLU A 345 -2.39 21.17 -9.16
CA GLU A 345 -2.14 22.57 -8.79
C GLU A 345 -3.44 23.39 -8.63
N PHE A 346 -4.55 22.92 -9.21
CA PHE A 346 -5.86 23.55 -9.15
C PHE A 346 -6.78 22.95 -8.08
N GLY A 347 -6.47 21.75 -7.59
CA GLY A 347 -7.38 21.00 -6.71
C GLY A 347 -6.85 19.63 -6.32
N GLU A 348 -7.76 18.70 -6.03
CA GLU A 348 -7.42 17.28 -6.01
C GLU A 348 -7.22 16.82 -7.48
N PRO A 349 -6.31 15.87 -7.77
CA PRO A 349 -6.20 15.28 -9.10
C PRO A 349 -7.57 14.79 -9.59
N GLU A 350 -7.88 15.04 -10.85
CA GLU A 350 -9.13 14.58 -11.48
C GLU A 350 -9.09 13.06 -11.65
N PRO A 351 -10.20 12.35 -11.42
CA PRO A 351 -10.25 10.88 -11.52
C PRO A 351 -9.95 10.42 -12.95
N LEU A 352 -9.41 9.22 -13.11
CA LEU A 352 -9.21 8.60 -14.43
C LEU A 352 -9.87 7.22 -14.44
N ASP A 353 -9.14 6.19 -14.04
CA ASP A 353 -9.54 4.80 -14.19
C ASP A 353 -9.46 4.04 -12.86
N LEU A 354 -10.19 2.94 -12.73
CA LEU A 354 -10.12 2.06 -11.57
C LEU A 354 -9.37 0.78 -11.91
N PHE A 355 -8.41 0.38 -11.07
CA PHE A 355 -7.64 -0.85 -11.24
C PHE A 355 -7.85 -1.80 -10.07
N TYR A 356 -7.96 -3.11 -10.34
CA TYR A 356 -8.16 -4.16 -9.35
C TYR A 356 -7.09 -5.23 -9.40
N SER A 357 -6.94 -5.92 -8.27
CA SER A 357 -6.20 -7.17 -8.17
C SER A 357 -6.73 -8.04 -7.03
N ARG A 358 -6.49 -9.35 -7.12
CA ARG A 358 -6.67 -10.29 -6.02
C ARG A 358 -5.31 -10.58 -5.39
N ALA A 359 -5.17 -10.17 -4.13
CA ALA A 359 -4.09 -10.64 -3.28
C ALA A 359 -4.27 -12.12 -2.98
N VAL A 360 -3.18 -12.88 -3.06
CA VAL A 360 -3.08 -14.31 -2.73
C VAL A 360 -1.88 -14.52 -1.81
N ASN A 361 -1.80 -15.69 -1.16
CA ASN A 361 -0.74 -15.97 -0.19
C ASN A 361 -0.63 -14.86 0.87
N TRP A 362 -1.78 -14.48 1.44
CA TRP A 362 -1.93 -13.38 2.38
C TRP A 362 -1.40 -12.03 1.87
N GLY A 363 -1.38 -11.82 0.55
CA GLY A 363 -0.87 -10.61 -0.08
C GLY A 363 0.63 -10.58 -0.33
N ASP A 364 1.27 -11.75 -0.35
CA ASP A 364 2.63 -11.88 -0.87
C ASP A 364 2.63 -11.65 -2.39
N ASP A 365 1.52 -11.95 -3.07
CA ASP A 365 1.41 -11.84 -4.53
C ASP A 365 0.04 -11.26 -4.91
N TYR A 366 -0.02 -10.59 -6.07
CA TYR A 366 -1.21 -9.93 -6.60
C TYR A 366 -1.47 -10.45 -8.01
N VAL A 367 -2.63 -11.07 -8.22
CA VAL A 367 -2.97 -11.79 -9.46
C VAL A 367 -4.31 -11.34 -10.03
N VAL A 368 -4.38 -11.32 -11.35
CA VAL A 368 -5.60 -11.15 -12.14
C VAL A 368 -5.87 -12.44 -12.91
N TRP A 369 -4.89 -13.01 -13.59
CA TRP A 369 -5.08 -14.18 -14.44
C TRP A 369 -4.14 -15.35 -14.09
N ASP A 370 -2.97 -15.09 -13.50
CA ASP A 370 -2.04 -16.19 -13.22
C ASP A 370 -2.67 -17.20 -12.24
N GLU A 371 -2.54 -18.48 -12.57
CA GLU A 371 -3.25 -19.54 -11.86
C GLU A 371 -2.49 -19.95 -10.59
N THR A 372 -3.15 -19.86 -9.44
CA THR A 372 -2.53 -20.11 -8.14
C THR A 372 -2.44 -21.59 -7.73
N ALA A 373 -2.75 -22.55 -8.61
CA ALA A 373 -2.94 -23.95 -8.20
C ALA A 373 -1.99 -24.95 -8.86
N GLU A 374 -1.43 -25.82 -8.01
CA GLU A 374 -0.78 -27.08 -8.35
C GLU A 374 -1.66 -27.93 -9.29
N GLY A 375 -1.38 -27.96 -10.60
CA GLY A 375 -2.00 -29.00 -11.44
C GLY A 375 -2.18 -28.79 -12.94
N GLY A 376 -1.62 -27.77 -13.58
CA GLY A 376 -1.69 -27.65 -15.04
C GLY A 376 -0.62 -26.71 -15.61
N ASP A 377 0.37 -27.28 -16.29
CA ASP A 377 1.49 -26.72 -17.08
C ASP A 377 2.28 -25.47 -16.59
N ASN A 378 1.89 -24.79 -15.51
CA ASN A 378 2.70 -23.87 -14.70
C ASN A 378 2.28 -23.96 -13.23
N ALA A 379 2.72 -25.02 -12.54
CA ALA A 379 2.63 -25.08 -11.09
C ALA A 379 3.61 -24.04 -10.50
N GLY A 380 3.09 -22.85 -10.15
CA GLY A 380 3.81 -21.73 -9.57
C GLY A 380 3.55 -20.41 -10.31
N LEU A 381 3.78 -19.28 -9.64
CA LEU A 381 3.62 -17.91 -10.16
C LEU A 381 4.64 -17.53 -11.26
N GLY A 382 5.11 -18.52 -12.02
CA GLY A 382 6.15 -18.35 -13.04
C GLY A 382 5.65 -17.65 -14.30
N GLY A 383 4.34 -17.57 -14.50
CA GLY A 383 3.70 -16.78 -15.55
C GLY A 383 3.27 -15.40 -15.09
N CYS A 384 3.46 -15.02 -13.83
CA CYS A 384 2.88 -13.80 -13.29
C CYS A 384 3.53 -12.53 -13.87
N TYR A 385 2.70 -11.58 -14.30
CA TYR A 385 3.14 -10.25 -14.70
C TYR A 385 3.54 -9.40 -13.47
N PRO A 386 4.56 -8.53 -13.54
CA PRO A 386 5.43 -8.22 -14.68
C PRO A 386 6.67 -9.12 -14.79
N SER A 387 6.87 -10.11 -13.90
CA SER A 387 8.04 -10.99 -13.97
C SER A 387 8.09 -11.79 -15.28
N ASP A 388 6.96 -12.33 -15.73
CA ASP A 388 6.78 -12.72 -17.13
C ASP A 388 6.14 -11.53 -17.88
N PRO A 389 6.90 -10.84 -18.76
CA PRO A 389 6.35 -9.73 -19.54
C PRO A 389 5.47 -10.23 -20.70
N HIS A 390 5.48 -11.54 -20.97
CA HIS A 390 4.93 -12.15 -22.18
C HIS A 390 5.43 -11.44 -23.46
N ALA A 391 4.54 -10.71 -24.15
CA ALA A 391 4.85 -9.96 -25.36
C ALA A 391 5.09 -8.47 -25.11
N ASP A 392 4.89 -7.99 -23.87
CA ASP A 392 5.00 -6.58 -23.47
C ASP A 392 6.45 -6.25 -23.07
N ILE A 393 7.32 -6.26 -24.07
CA ILE A 393 8.77 -6.03 -23.94
C ILE A 393 9.22 -4.79 -24.71
N ASP A 394 8.30 -3.86 -24.99
CA ASP A 394 8.66 -2.63 -25.66
C ASP A 394 9.64 -1.82 -24.77
N PRO A 395 10.78 -1.36 -25.29
CA PRO A 395 11.75 -0.61 -24.49
C PRO A 395 11.27 0.78 -24.02
N GLU A 396 10.27 1.35 -24.68
CA GLU A 396 9.70 2.67 -24.36
C GLU A 396 8.38 2.56 -23.60
N THR A 397 7.56 1.57 -23.96
CA THR A 397 6.18 1.43 -23.45
C THR A 397 5.86 -0.02 -23.02
N GLY A 398 6.81 -0.72 -22.43
CA GLY A 398 6.57 -2.07 -21.93
C GLY A 398 7.24 -2.32 -20.60
N VAL A 399 7.25 -3.60 -20.20
CA VAL A 399 7.75 -3.99 -18.88
C VAL A 399 9.22 -3.57 -18.70
N PRO A 400 9.54 -2.77 -17.66
CA PRO A 400 10.91 -2.40 -17.35
C PRO A 400 11.80 -3.63 -17.16
N THR A 401 13.02 -3.58 -17.70
CA THR A 401 13.93 -4.73 -17.76
C THR A 401 14.27 -5.33 -16.40
N GLU A 402 14.24 -4.52 -15.35
CA GLU A 402 14.49 -4.90 -13.96
C GLU A 402 13.39 -5.81 -13.40
N LEU A 403 12.16 -5.71 -13.91
CA LEU A 403 11.04 -6.53 -13.47
C LEU A 403 11.06 -7.91 -14.15
N ILE A 404 11.57 -8.00 -15.38
CA ILE A 404 11.60 -9.24 -16.17
C ILE A 404 12.46 -10.30 -15.47
N GLY A 405 11.85 -11.44 -15.17
CA GLY A 405 12.50 -12.58 -14.49
C GLY A 405 12.87 -12.30 -13.03
N SER A 406 12.37 -11.22 -12.43
CA SER A 406 12.64 -10.86 -11.03
C SER A 406 11.95 -11.80 -10.03
N GLY A 407 10.85 -12.44 -10.43
CA GLY A 407 9.93 -13.17 -9.55
C GLY A 407 8.87 -12.29 -8.89
N PHE A 408 8.78 -10.99 -9.24
CA PHE A 408 7.74 -10.09 -8.77
C PHE A 408 6.39 -10.38 -9.43
N CYS A 409 5.40 -10.77 -8.62
CA CYS A 409 4.05 -11.04 -9.08
C CYS A 409 3.09 -9.92 -8.63
N ASN A 410 2.74 -9.04 -9.57
CA ASN A 410 2.00 -7.82 -9.28
C ASN A 410 1.10 -7.41 -10.45
N GLU A 411 0.05 -8.20 -10.67
CA GLU A 411 -0.93 -7.97 -11.72
C GLU A 411 -2.04 -7.06 -11.23
N PHE A 412 -2.31 -6.00 -11.99
CA PHE A 412 -3.47 -5.12 -11.83
C PHE A 412 -4.12 -4.90 -13.19
N ASP A 413 -5.45 -4.89 -13.21
CA ASP A 413 -6.26 -4.75 -14.41
C ASP A 413 -7.39 -3.74 -14.20
N GLN A 414 -7.94 -3.21 -15.28
CA GLN A 414 -8.94 -2.18 -15.26
C GLN A 414 -10.35 -2.73 -14.91
N VAL A 415 -10.99 -2.09 -13.92
CA VAL A 415 -12.36 -2.39 -13.48
C VAL A 415 -13.39 -1.82 -14.45
N ASP A 416 -13.20 -0.59 -14.89
CA ASP A 416 -14.12 0.15 -15.77
C ASP A 416 -13.81 -0.12 -17.26
N GLN A 417 -14.23 0.77 -18.16
CA GLN A 417 -14.11 0.56 -19.61
C GLN A 417 -12.81 1.14 -20.21
N GLY A 418 -12.09 2.02 -19.52
CA GLY A 418 -10.86 2.64 -20.04
C GLY A 418 -11.07 3.48 -21.28
N THR A 419 -12.25 4.09 -21.39
CA THR A 419 -12.59 4.95 -22.51
C THR A 419 -12.28 6.39 -22.12
N PRO A 420 -11.35 7.09 -22.81
CA PRO A 420 -11.10 8.51 -22.56
C PRO A 420 -12.40 9.33 -22.61
N GLY A 421 -12.59 10.22 -21.63
CA GLY A 421 -13.82 10.98 -21.46
C GLY A 421 -14.94 10.23 -20.72
N LEU A 422 -14.72 8.96 -20.36
CA LEU A 422 -15.55 8.18 -19.43
C LEU A 422 -14.69 7.75 -18.24
N GLU A 423 -14.59 8.62 -17.25
CA GLU A 423 -13.76 8.43 -16.06
C GLU A 423 -14.51 7.67 -14.96
N ALA A 424 -13.77 6.99 -14.09
CA ALA A 424 -14.31 6.19 -13.02
C ALA A 424 -13.77 6.66 -11.67
N SER A 425 -14.68 6.92 -10.73
CA SER A 425 -14.31 7.35 -9.38
C SER A 425 -15.09 6.60 -8.30
N GLU A 426 -14.51 6.54 -7.11
CA GLU A 426 -15.09 6.00 -5.88
C GLU A 426 -15.69 4.58 -6.01
N ALA A 427 -14.87 3.57 -5.75
CA ALA A 427 -15.37 2.19 -5.70
C ALA A 427 -15.90 1.79 -4.30
N SER A 428 -17.02 1.07 -4.30
CA SER A 428 -17.49 0.23 -3.18
C SER A 428 -17.30 -1.24 -3.54
N LEU A 429 -16.65 -1.99 -2.65
CA LEU A 429 -16.22 -3.35 -2.91
C LEU A 429 -16.86 -4.34 -1.95
N GLN A 430 -17.16 -5.53 -2.45
CA GLN A 430 -17.55 -6.68 -1.65
C GLN A 430 -17.01 -7.95 -2.29
N ALA A 431 -16.52 -8.88 -1.48
CA ALA A 431 -16.05 -10.17 -1.96
C ALA A 431 -16.89 -11.32 -1.38
N ASN A 432 -16.89 -12.47 -2.06
CA ASN A 432 -17.41 -13.72 -1.51
C ASN A 432 -16.41 -14.33 -0.50
N PRO A 433 -16.85 -15.31 0.31
CA PRO A 433 -15.96 -16.00 1.26
C PRO A 433 -14.73 -16.67 0.65
N GLY A 434 -14.83 -17.38 -0.48
CA GLY A 434 -13.70 -18.14 -1.04
C GLY A 434 -12.70 -17.29 -1.85
N GLY A 435 -13.02 -16.02 -2.15
CA GLY A 435 -12.15 -15.15 -2.93
C GLY A 435 -12.14 -15.45 -4.43
N GLU A 436 -13.19 -16.09 -4.95
CA GLU A 436 -13.42 -16.29 -6.38
C GLU A 436 -14.17 -15.11 -7.03
N PHE A 437 -14.88 -14.29 -6.24
CA PHE A 437 -15.73 -13.21 -6.75
C PHE A 437 -15.47 -11.88 -6.04
N LEU A 438 -15.17 -10.86 -6.83
CA LEU A 438 -15.19 -9.46 -6.43
C LEU A 438 -16.38 -8.75 -7.08
N TYR A 439 -17.11 -7.99 -6.28
CA TYR A 439 -18.18 -7.10 -6.70
C TYR A 439 -17.71 -5.67 -6.49
N ALA A 440 -17.68 -4.88 -7.56
CA ALA A 440 -17.34 -3.47 -7.53
C ALA A 440 -18.54 -2.65 -8.03
N ALA A 441 -18.85 -1.56 -7.34
CA ALA A 441 -19.76 -0.53 -7.81
C ALA A 441 -19.06 0.83 -7.71
N TRP A 442 -19.17 1.65 -8.74
CA TRP A 442 -18.47 2.94 -8.84
C TRP A 442 -19.33 4.02 -9.50
N ALA A 443 -18.88 5.27 -9.38
CA ALA A 443 -19.41 6.39 -10.14
C ALA A 443 -18.66 6.50 -11.47
N GLN A 444 -19.39 6.34 -12.58
CA GLN A 444 -18.88 6.63 -13.91
C GLN A 444 -19.24 8.07 -14.26
N LEU A 445 -18.26 8.84 -14.71
CA LEU A 445 -18.36 10.25 -15.05
C LEU A 445 -18.14 10.42 -16.55
N GLU A 446 -19.03 11.14 -17.22
CA GLU A 446 -18.83 11.57 -18.61
C GLU A 446 -18.25 12.99 -18.59
N ILE A 447 -17.09 13.15 -19.22
CA ILE A 447 -16.34 14.42 -19.24
C ILE A 447 -16.50 15.06 -20.61
N ASP A 448 -16.85 16.34 -20.62
CA ASP A 448 -16.82 17.15 -21.84
C ASP A 448 -15.37 17.40 -22.27
N GLU A 449 -14.98 16.91 -23.44
CA GLU A 449 -13.61 17.02 -23.96
C GLU A 449 -13.14 18.49 -24.15
N ASP A 450 -14.06 19.43 -24.40
CA ASP A 450 -13.73 20.84 -24.63
C ASP A 450 -13.56 21.61 -23.32
N THR A 451 -14.33 21.26 -22.28
CA THR A 451 -14.34 21.99 -21.00
C THR A 451 -13.63 21.28 -19.84
N GLY A 452 -13.46 19.96 -19.92
CA GLY A 452 -12.98 19.13 -18.81
C GLY A 452 -13.96 19.09 -17.63
N GLU A 453 -15.26 19.29 -17.87
CA GLU A 453 -16.27 19.30 -16.80
C GLU A 453 -17.14 18.04 -16.91
N ASP A 454 -17.50 17.47 -15.75
CA ASP A 454 -18.49 16.40 -15.63
C ASP A 454 -19.85 16.85 -16.19
N VAL A 455 -20.29 16.23 -17.28
CA VAL A 455 -21.59 16.52 -17.90
C VAL A 455 -22.67 15.51 -17.53
N SER A 456 -22.28 14.29 -17.16
CA SER A 456 -23.19 13.28 -16.65
C SER A 456 -22.50 12.32 -15.68
N SER A 457 -23.29 11.65 -14.84
CA SER A 457 -22.79 10.59 -13.95
C SER A 457 -23.80 9.46 -13.82
N ASP A 458 -23.30 8.23 -13.80
CA ASP A 458 -24.08 7.01 -13.62
C ASP A 458 -23.42 6.06 -12.61
N ALA A 459 -24.24 5.28 -11.92
CA ALA A 459 -23.74 4.23 -11.04
C ALA A 459 -23.54 2.94 -11.83
N MET A 460 -22.29 2.49 -11.92
CA MET A 460 -21.90 1.27 -12.63
C MET A 460 -21.56 0.16 -11.65
N ALA A 461 -21.68 -1.09 -12.10
CA ALA A 461 -21.30 -2.24 -11.31
C ALA A 461 -20.73 -3.37 -12.18
N ARG A 462 -19.70 -4.04 -11.67
CA ARG A 462 -19.03 -5.17 -12.31
C ARG A 462 -18.83 -6.29 -11.28
N ARG A 463 -18.93 -7.53 -11.76
CA ARG A 463 -18.56 -8.72 -11.00
C ARG A 463 -17.38 -9.38 -11.71
N ILE A 464 -16.26 -9.50 -11.00
CA ILE A 464 -14.99 -10.03 -11.52
C ILE A 464 -14.78 -11.42 -10.92
N TRP A 465 -14.40 -12.39 -11.74
CA TRP A 465 -14.33 -13.81 -11.36
C TRP A 465 -12.92 -14.36 -11.55
N TRP A 466 -12.45 -15.08 -10.55
CA TRP A 466 -11.28 -15.93 -10.62
C TRP A 466 -11.76 -17.38 -10.56
N ILE A 467 -11.71 -18.06 -11.69
CA ILE A 467 -12.19 -19.44 -11.84
C ILE A 467 -10.97 -20.31 -12.15
N ASP A 468 -10.50 -21.04 -11.15
CA ASP A 468 -9.33 -21.89 -11.29
C ASP A 468 -9.52 -22.92 -12.42
N GLY A 469 -8.52 -23.05 -13.30
CA GLY A 469 -8.52 -23.96 -14.44
C GLY A 469 -9.43 -23.55 -15.58
N TRP A 470 -9.90 -22.29 -15.61
CA TRP A 470 -10.77 -21.78 -16.66
C TRP A 470 -10.47 -20.31 -17.00
N LEU A 471 -10.08 -20.09 -18.26
CA LEU A 471 -10.01 -18.77 -18.87
C LEU A 471 -11.15 -18.62 -19.87
N SER A 472 -11.95 -17.55 -19.74
CA SER A 472 -13.04 -17.26 -20.69
C SER A 472 -12.48 -16.98 -22.09
N ALA A 473 -13.01 -17.63 -23.12
CA ALA A 473 -12.61 -17.32 -24.50
C ALA A 473 -13.16 -15.99 -25.03
N THR A 474 -14.12 -15.38 -24.33
CA THR A 474 -14.86 -14.19 -24.79
C THR A 474 -14.83 -13.02 -23.82
N ASP A 475 -14.65 -13.30 -22.53
CA ASP A 475 -14.76 -12.31 -21.44
C ASP A 475 -13.51 -12.31 -20.54
N ALA A 476 -12.46 -13.03 -20.95
CA ALA A 476 -11.19 -12.97 -20.25
C ALA A 476 -10.47 -11.68 -20.62
N TRP A 477 -9.63 -11.26 -19.69
CA TRP A 477 -8.64 -10.21 -19.90
C TRP A 477 -7.83 -10.44 -21.17
N VAL A 478 -7.50 -9.35 -21.87
CA VAL A 478 -6.60 -9.35 -23.03
C VAL A 478 -5.27 -8.76 -22.58
N PHE A 479 -4.17 -9.43 -22.94
CA PHE A 479 -2.84 -9.01 -22.51
C PHE A 479 -2.51 -7.55 -22.89
N GLY A 480 -1.99 -6.78 -21.94
CA GLY A 480 -1.57 -5.38 -22.14
C GLY A 480 -2.59 -4.30 -21.78
N GLN A 481 -3.47 -4.52 -20.79
CA GLN A 481 -4.40 -3.50 -20.25
C GLN A 481 -4.03 -3.01 -18.83
N GLY A 482 -2.83 -3.37 -18.32
CA GLY A 482 -2.40 -3.06 -16.94
C GLY A 482 -1.73 -1.68 -16.79
N SER A 483 -1.40 -1.31 -15.55
CA SER A 483 -0.77 -0.02 -15.18
C SER A 483 0.67 0.19 -15.66
N GLY A 484 1.16 -0.73 -16.49
CA GLY A 484 2.49 -0.73 -17.08
C GLY A 484 2.71 0.41 -18.07
N ASP A 485 1.80 0.64 -19.04
CA ASP A 485 1.87 1.63 -20.15
C ASP A 485 1.16 1.13 -21.43
N GLY A 486 0.86 -0.16 -21.53
CA GLY A 486 0.18 -0.79 -22.66
C GLY A 486 -1.27 -0.33 -22.90
N THR A 487 -1.52 0.26 -24.07
CA THR A 487 -2.85 0.67 -24.54
C THR A 487 -3.85 -0.51 -24.57
N PRO A 488 -5.04 -0.42 -23.95
CA PRO A 488 -6.08 -1.45 -24.11
C PRO A 488 -6.52 -1.60 -25.58
N ALA A 489 -6.43 -2.81 -26.11
CA ALA A 489 -6.89 -3.16 -27.44
C ALA A 489 -8.42 -3.32 -27.49
N ASN A 490 -9.16 -2.22 -27.56
CA ASN A 490 -10.20 -2.06 -28.59
C ASN A 490 -10.60 -0.58 -28.73
N PRO A 491 -10.62 -0.04 -29.96
CA PRO A 491 -11.22 1.26 -30.28
C PRO A 491 -12.75 1.28 -30.21
#